data_AF-A0A7W1RZ15-F1
#
_entry.id   AF-A0A7W1RZ15-F1
#
_cell.length_a   1.000
_cell.length_b   1.000
_cell.length_c   1.000
_cell.angle_alpha   90.00
_cell.angle_beta   90.00
_cell.angle_gamma   90.00
#
_symmetry.space_group_name_H-M   'P 1'
#
loop_
_entity.id
_entity.type
_entity.pdbx_description
1 polymer ?
#
loop_
_entity_poly.entity_id
_entity_poly.type
_entity_poly.pdbx_seq_one_letter_code
_entity_poly.pdbx_strand_id
1 'polypeptide(L)'
;MSSAAAPLVETIVPVAGFTESSPDEADAVLGERLRRDGYLFVRGLIAPHRPLRVRRGILELCRDHGWLDDAAPLDDGKARAGLVIMEPERVYHRLYQPLIKAPWFNALSTAPELMALFLRLLEDEVFAHPRNIARIIFPGAQTTQPHQDFHYIGGADDTYTTWVPLGDCPRALGGLAILEGSH
;
A
#
# COMPACT_ATOMS: atom_id res chain seq x y z
N MET A 1 46.64 9.81 -8.53
CA MET A 1 46.13 8.45 -8.24
C MET A 1 44.63 8.48 -8.46
N SER A 2 44.17 7.90 -9.56
CA SER A 2 42.75 7.84 -9.92
C SER A 2 42.15 6.58 -9.30
N SER A 3 41.20 6.75 -8.38
CA SER A 3 40.41 5.65 -7.83
C SER A 3 39.34 5.30 -8.86
N ALA A 4 39.52 4.18 -9.56
CA ALA A 4 38.47 3.63 -10.40
C ALA A 4 37.39 3.05 -9.46
N ALA A 5 36.18 3.61 -9.52
CA ALA A 5 35.02 3.02 -8.87
C ALA A 5 34.82 1.60 -9.41
N ALA A 6 34.70 0.62 -8.51
CA ALA A 6 34.36 -0.74 -8.88
C ALA A 6 33.01 -0.73 -9.63
N PRO A 7 32.86 -1.51 -10.72
CA PRO A 7 31.59 -1.59 -11.42
C PRO A 7 30.53 -2.14 -10.46
N LEU A 8 29.41 -1.43 -10.36
CA LEU A 8 28.22 -1.95 -9.69
C LEU A 8 27.81 -3.22 -10.43
N VAL A 9 28.02 -4.37 -9.79
CA VAL A 9 27.42 -5.62 -10.25
C VAL A 9 25.93 -5.45 -10.04
N GLU A 10 25.18 -5.21 -11.12
CA GLU A 10 23.72 -5.29 -11.11
C GLU A 10 23.36 -6.72 -10.71
N THR A 11 23.19 -6.91 -9.41
CA THR A 11 22.71 -8.17 -8.87
C THR A 11 21.22 -8.15 -9.16
N ILE A 12 20.79 -8.88 -10.18
CA ILE A 12 19.37 -9.04 -10.49
C ILE A 12 18.76 -9.80 -9.31
N VAL A 13 18.09 -9.08 -8.43
CA VAL A 13 17.28 -9.69 -7.37
C VAL A 13 16.02 -10.25 -8.02
N PRO A 14 15.80 -11.59 -8.01
CA PRO A 14 14.63 -12.18 -8.64
C PRO A 14 13.36 -11.74 -7.90
N VAL A 15 12.35 -11.31 -8.67
CA VAL A 15 11.04 -10.97 -8.10
C VAL A 15 10.22 -12.24 -7.92
N ALA A 16 10.02 -12.66 -6.67
CA ALA A 16 9.19 -13.80 -6.30
C ALA A 16 7.77 -13.40 -5.86
N GLY A 17 6.95 -14.35 -5.43
CA GLY A 17 5.75 -14.06 -4.65
C GLY A 17 6.10 -13.94 -3.16
N PHE A 18 5.28 -13.23 -2.39
CA PHE A 18 5.45 -13.15 -0.94
C PHE A 18 5.27 -14.51 -0.27
N THR A 19 6.05 -14.76 0.77
CA THR A 19 5.84 -15.91 1.67
C THR A 19 4.62 -15.64 2.54
N GLU A 20 3.60 -16.49 2.41
CA GLU A 20 2.35 -16.33 3.15
C GLU A 20 2.51 -16.64 4.64
N SER A 21 1.90 -15.80 5.46
CA SER A 21 1.79 -15.91 6.90
C SER A 21 0.32 -16.14 7.27
N SER A 22 0.06 -17.07 8.18
CA SER A 22 -1.28 -17.21 8.75
C SER A 22 -1.42 -16.31 9.97
N PRO A 23 -2.53 -15.55 10.11
CA PRO A 23 -2.73 -14.68 11.26
C PRO A 23 -2.93 -15.47 12.57
N ASP A 24 -3.24 -16.76 12.46
CA ASP A 24 -3.47 -17.68 13.58
C ASP A 24 -2.18 -18.35 14.10
N GLU A 25 -1.03 -18.06 13.48
CA GLU A 25 0.26 -18.50 14.01
C GLU A 25 0.56 -17.86 15.38
N ALA A 26 1.42 -18.52 16.15
CA ALA A 26 1.87 -17.99 17.43
C ALA A 26 2.63 -16.67 17.25
N ASP A 27 2.45 -15.74 18.19
CA ASP A 27 3.00 -14.38 18.09
C ASP A 27 4.53 -14.38 17.98
N ALA A 28 5.21 -15.29 18.69
CA ALA A 28 6.65 -15.50 18.57
C ALA A 28 7.11 -15.90 17.15
N VAL A 29 6.29 -16.67 16.41
CA VAL A 29 6.60 -17.10 15.04
C VAL A 29 6.45 -15.92 14.07
N LEU A 30 5.37 -15.15 14.21
CA LEU A 30 5.13 -13.96 13.41
C LEU A 30 6.18 -12.87 13.69
N GLY A 31 6.54 -12.66 14.95
CA GLY A 31 7.58 -11.73 15.36
C GLY A 31 8.98 -12.10 14.85
N GLU A 32 9.35 -13.38 14.91
CA GLU A 32 10.61 -13.85 14.30
C GLU A 32 10.61 -13.64 12.78
N ARG A 33 9.48 -13.90 12.11
CA ARG A 33 9.35 -13.67 10.67
C ARG A 33 9.48 -12.18 10.33
N LEU A 34 8.84 -11.29 11.07
CA LEU A 34 9.02 -9.84 10.90
C LEU A 34 10.48 -9.41 11.06
N ARG A 35 11.17 -9.87 12.11
CA ARG A 35 12.58 -9.54 12.34
C ARG A 35 13.53 -10.13 11.29
N ARG A 36 13.20 -11.27 10.70
CA ARG A 36 14.03 -11.92 9.68
C ARG A 36 13.79 -11.31 8.29
N ASP A 37 12.52 -11.18 7.92
CA ASP A 37 12.11 -10.91 6.53
C ASP A 37 11.73 -9.44 6.31
N GLY A 38 11.41 -8.70 7.38
CA GLY A 38 10.95 -7.31 7.32
C GLY A 38 9.49 -7.14 6.90
N TYR A 39 8.72 -8.22 6.72
CA TYR A 39 7.31 -8.17 6.36
C TYR A 39 6.52 -9.39 6.83
N LEU A 40 5.19 -9.24 6.88
CA LEU A 40 4.23 -10.33 6.89
C LEU A 40 3.29 -10.17 5.70
N PHE A 41 3.01 -11.27 5.00
CA PHE A 41 1.99 -11.30 3.96
C PHE A 41 0.82 -12.18 4.42
N VAL A 42 -0.30 -11.56 4.77
CA VAL A 42 -1.46 -12.24 5.34
C VAL A 42 -2.65 -12.13 4.39
N ARG A 43 -3.18 -13.27 3.93
CA ARG A 43 -4.40 -13.29 3.12
C ARG A 43 -5.64 -13.34 4.02
N GLY A 44 -6.70 -12.67 3.59
CA GLY A 44 -8.02 -12.79 4.25
C GLY A 44 -8.13 -12.19 5.65
N LEU A 45 -7.12 -11.44 6.13
CA LEU A 45 -7.17 -10.79 7.44
C LEU A 45 -8.32 -9.78 7.54
N ILE A 46 -8.46 -8.92 6.53
CA ILE A 46 -9.47 -7.85 6.51
C ILE A 46 -10.67 -8.34 5.72
N ALA A 47 -11.87 -8.22 6.31
CA ALA A 47 -13.11 -8.59 5.66
C ALA A 47 -13.27 -7.85 4.30
N PRO A 48 -13.50 -8.55 3.17
CA PRO A 48 -13.41 -7.97 1.83
C PRO A 48 -14.26 -6.73 1.58
N HIS A 49 -15.41 -6.60 2.25
CA HIS A 49 -16.29 -5.45 2.13
C HIS A 49 -15.64 -4.12 2.56
N ARG A 50 -14.63 -4.16 3.45
CA ARG A 50 -13.94 -2.95 3.95
C ARG A 50 -13.10 -2.30 2.86
N PRO A 51 -12.08 -2.95 2.25
CA PRO A 51 -11.30 -2.37 1.16
C PRO A 51 -12.18 -2.08 -0.07
N LEU A 52 -13.17 -2.92 -0.39
CA LEU A 52 -14.07 -2.69 -1.53
C LEU A 52 -14.95 -1.44 -1.35
N ARG A 53 -15.38 -1.13 -0.12
CA ARG A 53 -16.07 0.13 0.16
C ARG A 53 -15.18 1.35 -0.06
N VAL A 54 -13.91 1.26 0.36
CA VAL A 54 -12.92 2.33 0.11
C VAL A 54 -12.67 2.48 -1.39
N ARG A 55 -12.46 1.37 -2.10
CA ARG A 55 -12.32 1.34 -3.57
C ARG A 55 -13.47 2.08 -4.24
N ARG A 56 -14.70 1.73 -3.88
CA ARG A 56 -15.89 2.35 -4.46
C ARG A 56 -15.92 3.87 -4.23
N GLY A 57 -15.65 4.33 -3.00
CA GLY A 57 -15.59 5.77 -2.71
C GLY A 57 -14.54 6.51 -3.52
N ILE A 58 -13.36 5.91 -3.73
CA ILE A 58 -12.31 6.47 -4.58
C ILE A 58 -12.76 6.52 -6.05
N LEU A 59 -13.38 5.45 -6.56
CA LEU A 59 -13.85 5.37 -7.93
C LEU A 59 -14.98 6.37 -8.21
N GLU A 60 -15.90 6.56 -7.26
CA GLU A 60 -16.95 7.61 -7.35
C GLU A 60 -16.31 9.00 -7.46
N LEU A 61 -15.31 9.30 -6.62
CA LEU A 61 -14.54 10.55 -6.75
C LEU A 61 -13.85 10.68 -8.11
N CYS A 62 -13.25 9.61 -8.62
CA CYS A 62 -12.58 9.61 -9.93
C CYS A 62 -13.57 9.85 -11.06
N ARG A 63 -14.75 9.23 -11.04
CA ARG A 63 -15.84 9.47 -11.99
C ARG A 63 -16.28 10.92 -11.96
N ASP A 64 -16.51 11.48 -10.77
CA ASP A 64 -16.98 12.86 -10.61
C ASP A 64 -15.95 13.90 -11.12
N HIS A 65 -14.66 13.53 -11.16
CA HIS A 65 -13.58 14.31 -11.76
C HIS A 65 -13.33 13.98 -13.25
N GLY A 66 -14.10 13.06 -13.84
CA GLY A 66 -13.97 12.65 -15.24
C GLY A 66 -12.71 11.85 -15.55
N TRP A 67 -12.20 11.08 -14.58
CA TRP A 67 -10.95 10.30 -14.74
C TRP A 67 -11.17 8.90 -15.32
N LEU A 68 -12.41 8.41 -15.29
CA LEU A 68 -12.78 7.05 -15.69
C LEU A 68 -13.39 7.04 -17.10
N ASP A 69 -13.37 5.85 -17.71
CA ASP A 69 -14.08 5.53 -18.94
C ASP A 69 -15.59 5.45 -18.66
N ASP A 70 -16.36 6.40 -19.19
CA ASP A 70 -17.80 6.51 -18.95
C ASP A 70 -18.61 5.35 -19.58
N ALA A 71 -18.00 4.60 -20.50
CA ALA A 71 -18.61 3.41 -21.11
C ALA A 71 -18.36 2.12 -20.30
N ALA A 72 -17.45 2.14 -19.32
CA ALA A 72 -17.13 1.00 -18.49
C ALA A 72 -17.94 1.01 -17.18
N PRO A 73 -18.30 -0.16 -16.62
CA PRO A 73 -18.76 -0.26 -15.25
C PRO A 73 -17.81 0.43 -14.27
N LEU A 74 -18.36 1.18 -13.31
CA LEU A 74 -17.56 1.90 -12.31
C LEU A 74 -16.56 0.98 -11.61
N ASP A 75 -17.02 -0.21 -11.23
CA ASP A 75 -16.24 -1.20 -10.50
C ASP A 75 -15.13 -1.85 -11.34
N ASP A 76 -15.00 -1.56 -12.64
CA ASP A 76 -13.83 -1.95 -13.43
C ASP A 76 -12.65 -1.00 -13.17
N GLY A 77 -12.91 0.22 -12.67
CA GLY A 77 -11.88 1.22 -12.40
C GLY A 77 -11.05 1.61 -13.61
N LYS A 78 -11.63 1.50 -14.81
CA LYS A 78 -10.93 1.73 -16.07
C LYS A 78 -10.71 3.24 -16.27
N ALA A 79 -9.44 3.64 -16.36
CA ALA A 79 -9.08 5.02 -16.66
C ALA A 79 -9.51 5.41 -18.09
N ARG A 80 -9.85 6.69 -18.28
CA ARG A 80 -10.12 7.26 -19.60
C ARG A 80 -8.89 7.12 -20.51
N ALA A 81 -9.10 6.73 -21.77
CA ALA A 81 -8.00 6.50 -22.71
C ALA A 81 -7.11 7.74 -22.87
N GLY A 82 -5.79 7.55 -22.78
CA GLY A 82 -4.79 8.61 -22.90
C GLY A 82 -4.69 9.56 -21.69
N LEU A 83 -5.51 9.38 -20.67
CA LEU A 83 -5.44 10.19 -19.45
C LEU A 83 -4.38 9.60 -18.51
N VAL A 84 -3.43 10.43 -18.12
CA VAL A 84 -2.45 10.14 -17.07
C VAL A 84 -2.40 11.36 -16.17
N ILE A 85 -2.72 11.18 -14.89
CA ILE A 85 -2.67 12.23 -13.87
C ILE A 85 -1.76 11.74 -12.74
N MET A 86 -0.85 12.59 -12.31
CA MET A 86 0.15 12.29 -11.29
C MET A 86 0.18 13.33 -10.18
N GLU A 87 0.65 12.95 -9.00
CA GLU A 87 1.04 13.91 -7.96
C GLU A 87 2.32 14.66 -8.40
N PRO A 88 2.48 15.97 -8.18
CA PRO A 88 1.62 16.89 -7.41
C PRO A 88 0.69 17.77 -8.28
N GLU A 89 0.16 17.24 -9.38
CA GLU A 89 -0.72 18.04 -10.24
C GLU A 89 -1.93 18.59 -9.47
N ARG A 90 -2.30 19.85 -9.74
CA ARG A 90 -3.46 20.49 -9.11
C ARG A 90 -4.76 19.71 -9.29
N VAL A 91 -4.92 19.05 -10.44
CA VAL A 91 -6.06 18.16 -10.72
C VAL A 91 -6.09 16.99 -9.74
N TYR A 92 -4.94 16.38 -9.44
CA TYR A 92 -4.83 15.27 -8.51
C TYR A 92 -5.23 15.70 -7.09
N HIS A 93 -4.69 16.82 -6.62
CA HIS A 93 -4.97 17.34 -5.28
C HIS A 93 -6.44 17.68 -5.03
N ARG A 94 -7.19 18.10 -6.07
CA ARG A 94 -8.63 18.38 -5.93
C ARG A 94 -9.43 17.14 -5.54
N LEU A 95 -9.06 15.98 -6.07
CA LEU A 95 -9.65 14.70 -5.67
C LEU A 95 -9.07 14.22 -4.33
N TYR A 96 -7.76 14.36 -4.13
CA TYR A 96 -7.07 13.76 -2.99
C TYR A 96 -7.43 14.42 -1.64
N GLN A 97 -7.67 15.74 -1.63
CA GLN A 97 -8.02 16.49 -0.42
C GLN A 97 -9.30 16.00 0.30
N PRO A 98 -10.45 15.83 -0.38
CA PRO A 98 -11.63 15.23 0.25
C PRO A 98 -11.44 13.74 0.57
N LEU A 99 -10.67 13.00 -0.24
CA LEU A 99 -10.39 11.58 -0.02
C LEU A 99 -9.72 11.34 1.34
N ILE A 100 -8.62 12.05 1.65
CA ILE A 100 -7.87 11.80 2.89
C ILE A 100 -8.66 12.17 4.16
N LYS A 101 -9.70 12.99 4.03
CA LYS A 101 -10.60 13.39 5.12
C LYS A 101 -11.80 12.47 5.25
N ALA A 102 -12.03 11.58 4.29
CA ALA A 102 -13.24 10.79 4.25
C ALA A 102 -13.28 9.77 5.40
N PRO A 103 -14.37 9.71 6.19
CA PRO A 103 -14.50 8.73 7.26
C PRO A 103 -14.41 7.29 6.75
N TRP A 104 -14.90 7.04 5.53
CA TRP A 104 -14.83 5.72 4.92
C TRP A 104 -13.42 5.28 4.57
N PHE A 105 -12.52 6.22 4.25
CA PHE A 105 -11.11 5.94 3.98
C PHE A 105 -10.36 5.68 5.29
N ASN A 106 -10.52 6.57 6.25
CA ASN A 106 -9.81 6.50 7.54
C ASN A 106 -10.26 5.33 8.43
N ALA A 107 -11.47 4.80 8.24
CA ALA A 107 -11.93 3.63 8.97
C ALA A 107 -11.20 2.32 8.59
N LEU A 108 -10.47 2.28 7.47
CA LEU A 108 -9.74 1.07 7.07
C LEU A 108 -8.50 0.84 7.94
N SER A 109 -7.77 1.91 8.32
CA SER A 109 -6.57 1.81 9.14
C SER A 109 -6.84 1.39 10.58
N THR A 110 -8.10 1.45 11.00
CA THR A 110 -8.58 1.04 12.33
C THR A 110 -9.51 -0.17 12.27
N ALA A 111 -9.45 -0.95 11.19
CA ALA A 111 -10.20 -2.20 11.09
C ALA A 111 -9.90 -3.10 12.31
N PRO A 112 -10.91 -3.61 13.04
CA PRO A 112 -10.71 -4.40 14.26
C PRO A 112 -9.77 -5.59 14.07
N GLU A 113 -9.83 -6.24 12.92
CA GLU A 113 -9.00 -7.39 12.57
C GLU A 113 -7.52 -7.01 12.45
N LEU A 114 -7.25 -5.81 11.90
CA LEU A 114 -5.90 -5.26 11.80
C LEU A 114 -5.37 -4.83 13.16
N MET A 115 -6.18 -4.09 13.92
CA MET A 115 -5.80 -3.65 15.27
C MET A 115 -5.53 -4.82 16.20
N ALA A 116 -6.34 -5.89 16.13
CA ALA A 116 -6.15 -7.10 16.93
C ALA A 116 -4.84 -7.83 16.59
N LEU A 117 -4.45 -7.88 15.31
CA LEU A 117 -3.17 -8.43 14.90
C LEU A 117 -2.00 -7.64 15.52
N PHE A 118 -2.00 -6.31 15.40
CA PHE A 118 -0.91 -5.50 15.95
C PHE A 118 -0.88 -5.50 17.49
N LEU A 119 -2.04 -5.50 18.16
CA LEU A 119 -2.08 -5.59 19.63
C LEU A 119 -1.42 -6.87 20.14
N ARG A 120 -1.62 -7.98 19.42
CA ARG A 120 -0.94 -9.26 19.69
C ARG A 120 0.56 -9.19 19.39
N LEU A 121 0.95 -8.63 18.24
CA LEU A 121 2.35 -8.61 17.79
C LEU A 121 3.25 -7.67 18.60
N LEU A 122 2.71 -6.55 19.05
CA LEU A 122 3.50 -5.50 19.72
C LEU A 122 3.44 -5.60 21.26
N GLU A 123 2.48 -6.37 21.80
CA GLU A 123 2.29 -6.56 23.24
C GLU A 123 2.19 -5.23 24.04
N ASP A 124 1.83 -4.14 23.38
CA ASP A 124 1.73 -2.77 23.93
C ASP A 124 0.53 -2.01 23.33
N GLU A 125 0.33 -0.76 23.75
CA GLU A 125 -0.67 0.14 23.18
C GLU A 125 -0.40 0.37 21.68
N VAL A 126 -1.36 -0.02 20.85
CA VAL A 126 -1.27 0.18 19.40
C VAL A 126 -2.03 1.43 18.99
N PHE A 127 -1.31 2.35 18.35
CA PHE A 127 -1.86 3.56 17.79
C PHE A 127 -1.86 3.50 16.25
N ALA A 128 -3.04 3.66 15.64
CA ALA A 128 -3.13 3.79 14.19
C ALA A 128 -2.60 5.16 13.75
N HIS A 129 -1.46 5.16 13.07
CA HIS A 129 -0.83 6.38 12.57
C HIS A 129 -1.82 7.18 11.68
N PRO A 130 -2.04 8.49 11.91
CA PRO A 130 -3.11 9.24 11.26
C PRO A 130 -2.84 9.55 9.78
N ARG A 131 -1.61 9.30 9.31
CA ARG A 131 -1.20 9.52 7.92
C ARG A 131 -1.53 8.32 7.03
N ASN A 132 -2.81 8.18 6.71
CA ASN A 132 -3.26 7.23 5.69
C ASN A 132 -2.94 7.74 4.28
N ILE A 133 -2.39 6.87 3.42
CA ILE A 133 -2.00 7.21 2.05
C ILE A 133 -2.78 6.34 1.06
N ALA A 134 -3.51 6.98 0.14
CA ALA A 134 -4.10 6.30 -0.99
C ALA A 134 -3.19 6.43 -2.22
N ARG A 135 -3.05 5.33 -2.97
CA ARG A 135 -2.33 5.31 -4.24
C ARG A 135 -3.33 5.16 -5.38
N ILE A 136 -3.53 6.23 -6.15
CA ILE A 136 -4.33 6.23 -7.38
C ILE A 136 -3.35 6.40 -8.53
N ILE A 137 -3.02 5.29 -9.21
CA ILE A 137 -1.95 5.25 -10.22
C ILE A 137 -2.59 4.92 -11.57
N PHE A 138 -2.32 5.77 -12.56
CA PHE A 138 -2.81 5.57 -13.93
C PHE A 138 -1.93 4.60 -14.71
N PRO A 139 -2.48 3.84 -15.69
CA PRO A 139 -1.67 3.04 -16.60
C PRO A 139 -0.58 3.88 -17.27
N GLY A 140 0.67 3.41 -17.21
CA GLY A 140 1.83 4.10 -17.78
C GLY A 140 2.39 5.26 -16.94
N ALA A 141 1.80 5.58 -15.78
CA ALA A 141 2.37 6.54 -14.84
C ALA A 141 3.63 5.97 -14.17
N GLN A 142 4.59 6.84 -13.84
CA GLN A 142 5.74 6.46 -13.02
C GLN A 142 5.29 6.12 -11.59
N THR A 143 5.88 5.08 -11.01
CA THR A 143 5.59 4.60 -9.65
C THR A 143 6.61 5.08 -8.62
N THR A 144 6.30 4.87 -7.35
CA THR A 144 7.20 5.16 -6.23
C THR A 144 8.50 4.35 -6.36
N GLN A 145 9.64 5.01 -6.17
CA GLN A 145 10.96 4.36 -6.15
C GLN A 145 11.16 3.58 -4.85
N PRO A 146 12.09 2.60 -4.79
CA PRO A 146 12.45 1.92 -3.55
C PRO A 146 12.89 2.93 -2.46
N HIS A 147 12.32 2.80 -1.26
CA HIS A 147 12.61 3.63 -0.10
C HIS A 147 12.16 2.93 1.19
N GLN A 148 12.53 3.51 2.34
CA GLN A 148 11.98 3.15 3.65
C GLN A 148 11.01 4.22 4.12
N ASP A 149 9.82 3.80 4.57
CA ASP A 149 8.74 4.72 4.94
C ASP A 149 9.10 5.64 6.11
N PHE A 150 9.86 5.14 7.10
CA PHE A 150 10.20 5.89 8.32
C PHE A 150 10.81 7.27 8.02
N HIS A 151 11.65 7.36 6.98
CA HIS A 151 12.27 8.62 6.56
C HIS A 151 11.24 9.71 6.19
N TYR A 152 10.11 9.35 5.61
CA TYR A 152 9.09 10.28 5.11
C TYR A 152 7.87 10.41 6.02
N ILE A 153 7.53 9.33 6.73
CA ILE A 153 6.30 9.21 7.52
C ILE A 153 6.57 9.53 8.99
N GLY A 154 7.72 9.12 9.51
CA GLY A 154 8.05 9.14 10.94
C GLY A 154 7.18 8.18 11.76
N GLY A 155 7.18 8.38 13.07
CA GLY A 155 6.50 7.52 14.05
C GLY A 155 7.44 7.12 15.17
N ALA A 156 7.07 6.09 15.92
CA ALA A 156 7.97 5.39 16.83
C ALA A 156 8.86 4.41 16.07
N ASP A 157 9.95 3.94 16.69
CA ASP A 157 10.90 3.00 16.07
C ASP A 157 10.25 1.67 15.67
N ASP A 158 9.14 1.30 16.33
CA ASP A 158 8.30 0.13 16.08
C ASP A 158 7.06 0.46 15.22
N THR A 159 7.15 1.46 14.34
CA THR A 159 6.08 1.78 13.38
C THR A 159 6.08 0.81 12.21
N TYR A 160 4.94 0.16 11.97
CA TYR A 160 4.74 -0.76 10.83
C TYR A 160 3.77 -0.18 9.79
N THR A 161 4.12 -0.31 8.52
CA THR A 161 3.22 0.02 7.40
C THR A 161 2.37 -1.20 7.01
N THR A 162 1.05 -1.00 6.97
CA THR A 162 0.13 -1.98 6.35
C THR A 162 -0.25 -1.52 4.95
N TRP A 163 0.11 -2.31 3.94
CA TRP A 163 -0.38 -2.11 2.58
C TRP A 163 -1.60 -3.01 2.32
N VAL A 164 -2.75 -2.39 2.00
CA VAL A 164 -4.01 -3.12 1.73
C VAL A 164 -4.41 -2.90 0.27
N PRO A 165 -4.51 -3.97 -0.55
CA PRO A 165 -5.07 -3.83 -1.88
C PRO A 165 -6.56 -3.49 -1.78
N LEU A 166 -6.99 -2.47 -2.51
CA LEU A 166 -8.41 -2.07 -2.53
C LEU A 166 -9.25 -2.93 -3.48
N GLY A 167 -8.61 -3.74 -4.32
CA GLY A 167 -9.20 -4.73 -5.23
C GLY A 167 -8.08 -5.63 -5.77
N ASP A 168 -8.36 -6.42 -6.80
CA ASP A 168 -7.34 -7.32 -7.36
C ASP A 168 -6.13 -6.54 -7.91
N CYS A 169 -4.92 -7.01 -7.58
CA CYS A 169 -3.65 -6.45 -8.05
C CYS A 169 -2.90 -7.48 -8.90
N PRO A 170 -3.32 -7.72 -10.15
CA PRO A 170 -2.57 -8.59 -11.05
C PRO A 170 -1.18 -8.00 -11.30
N ARG A 171 -0.15 -8.85 -11.40
CA ARG A 171 1.26 -8.42 -11.55
C ARG A 171 1.47 -7.40 -12.69
N ALA A 172 0.70 -7.52 -13.78
CA ALA A 172 0.78 -6.61 -14.93
C ALA A 172 0.33 -5.16 -14.61
N LEU A 173 -0.49 -4.97 -13.58
CA LEU A 173 -0.90 -3.65 -13.08
C LEU A 173 0.01 -3.15 -11.94
N GLY A 174 1.07 -3.89 -11.62
CA GLY A 174 1.96 -3.62 -10.50
C GLY A 174 1.45 -4.19 -9.18
N GLY A 175 1.76 -3.49 -8.09
CA GLY A 175 1.49 -3.92 -6.72
C GLY A 175 2.53 -3.32 -5.78
N LEU A 176 2.83 -4.06 -4.71
CA LEU A 176 3.95 -3.76 -3.80
C LEU A 176 5.08 -4.75 -4.05
N ALA A 177 6.31 -4.25 -4.10
CA ALA A 177 7.53 -5.05 -4.03
C ALA A 177 8.29 -4.66 -2.76
N ILE A 178 8.80 -5.67 -2.05
CA ILE A 178 9.62 -5.50 -0.85
C ILE A 178 10.95 -6.19 -1.12
N LEU A 179 12.05 -5.54 -0.72
CA LEU A 179 13.34 -6.19 -0.63
C LEU A 179 13.41 -6.90 0.73
N GLU A 180 13.25 -8.22 0.71
CA GLU A 180 13.23 -9.03 1.93
C GLU A 180 14.50 -8.83 2.76
N GLY A 181 14.34 -8.63 4.08
CA GLY A 181 15.43 -8.43 5.02
C GLY A 181 16.12 -7.06 4.97
N SER A 182 15.56 -6.07 4.25
CA SER A 182 16.16 -4.72 4.12
C SER A 182 15.57 -3.65 5.05
N HIS A 183 14.97 -4.05 6.16
CA HIS A 183 14.32 -3.15 7.12
C HIS A 183 15.35 -2.43 8.02
#